data_AF-A0A2S5CTS8-F1
#
_entry.id   AF-A0A2S5CTS8-F1
#
_cell.length_a   1.000
_cell.length_b   1.000
_cell.length_c   1.000
_cell.angle_alpha   90.00
_cell.angle_beta   90.00
_cell.angle_gamma   90.00
#
_symmetry.space_group_name_H-M   'P 1'
#
loop_
_entity.id
_entity.type
_entity.pdbx_description
1 polymer ?
#
loop_
_entity_poly.entity_id
_entity_poly.type
_entity_poly.pdbx_seq_one_letter_code
_entity_poly.pdbx_strand_id
1 'polypeptide(L)'
;MKDPYSNLYNGLCFIFLDLKFFGLPDIFPDFFGYMFFAYGIHLLPTFRKLKYWTRNFAIVLTVLSFIVELDQWTGTLLLGQIGVQLLQFLLILFMYFLFQLLLHIHENKAFEAKTFRTYQIYMTLMLCGFVIQSFAINLDANMQEVALTTSILLQLIAFILFIFYCRSGTKYFKSNLAR
;
A
#
# COMPACT_ATOMS: atom_id res chain seq x y z
N MET A 1 -17.23 -17.65 1.80
CA MET A 1 -15.90 -17.40 1.20
C MET A 1 -15.28 -16.16 1.83
N LYS A 2 -13.96 -16.13 2.03
CA LYS A 2 -13.25 -14.95 2.57
C LYS A 2 -13.20 -13.85 1.50
N ASP A 3 -13.46 -12.60 1.89
CA ASP A 3 -13.51 -11.46 0.96
C ASP A 3 -12.09 -10.97 0.61
N PRO A 4 -11.66 -11.03 -0.66
CA PRO A 4 -10.32 -10.57 -1.06
C PRO A 4 -10.13 -9.08 -0.77
N TYR A 5 -11.14 -8.24 -0.98
CA TYR A 5 -11.04 -6.79 -0.78
C TYR A 5 -10.90 -6.40 0.69
N SER A 6 -11.49 -7.18 1.60
CA SER A 6 -11.26 -7.01 3.04
C SER A 6 -9.81 -7.25 3.43
N ASN A 7 -9.13 -8.20 2.78
CA ASN A 7 -7.71 -8.47 3.04
C ASN A 7 -6.81 -7.39 2.43
N LEU A 8 -7.13 -6.89 1.23
CA LEU A 8 -6.42 -5.75 0.64
C LEU A 8 -6.58 -4.48 1.51
N TYR A 9 -7.79 -4.23 2.01
CA TYR A 9 -8.07 -3.15 2.95
C TYR A 9 -7.23 -3.29 4.23
N ASN A 10 -7.27 -4.46 4.88
CA ASN A 10 -6.48 -4.71 6.09
C ASN A 10 -4.98 -4.53 5.82
N GLY A 11 -4.50 -5.01 4.67
CA GLY A 11 -3.10 -4.87 4.27
C GLY A 11 -2.64 -3.42 4.28
N LEU A 12 -3.37 -2.53 3.61
CA LEU A 12 -3.02 -1.10 3.59
C LEU A 12 -3.20 -0.44 4.96
N CYS A 13 -4.23 -0.83 5.73
CA CYS A 13 -4.41 -0.32 7.09
C CYS A 13 -3.22 -0.62 7.99
N PHE A 14 -2.68 -1.84 7.92
CA PHE A 14 -1.50 -2.22 8.69
C PHE A 14 -0.26 -1.44 8.26
N ILE A 15 0.01 -1.27 6.97
CA ILE A 15 1.17 -0.49 6.48
C ILE A 15 1.12 0.99 6.89
N PHE A 16 -0.08 1.57 6.97
CA PHE A 16 -0.25 2.96 7.42
C PHE A 16 -0.39 3.07 8.96
N LEU A 17 -0.32 1.96 9.68
CA LEU A 17 -0.42 1.93 11.13
C LEU A 17 0.97 2.19 11.70
N ASP A 18 1.26 3.46 11.95
CA ASP A 18 2.46 3.86 12.68
C ASP A 18 2.16 3.81 14.19
N LEU A 19 2.68 2.78 14.85
CA LEU A 19 2.48 2.55 16.29
C LEU A 19 3.24 3.56 17.14
N LYS A 20 4.23 4.28 16.57
CA LYS A 20 5.01 5.30 17.28
C LYS A 20 4.12 6.47 17.72
N PHE A 21 3.06 6.76 16.98
CA PHE A 21 2.05 7.74 17.39
C PHE A 21 1.36 7.38 18.72
N PHE A 22 1.32 6.09 19.07
CA PHE A 22 0.73 5.60 20.32
C PHE A 22 1.78 5.38 21.42
N GLY A 23 3.03 5.81 21.21
CA GLY A 23 4.14 5.58 22.14
C GLY A 23 4.56 4.12 22.23
N LEU A 24 4.15 3.28 21.28
CA LEU A 24 4.50 1.88 21.19
C LEU A 24 5.67 1.69 20.21
N PRO A 25 6.55 0.72 20.44
CA PRO A 25 7.52 0.32 19.44
C PRO A 25 6.79 -0.18 18.19
N ASP A 26 7.27 0.25 17.02
CA ASP A 26 6.68 -0.03 15.72
C ASP A 26 7.04 -1.44 15.26
N ILE A 27 6.31 -2.41 15.81
CA ILE A 27 6.65 -3.82 15.69
C ILE A 27 5.79 -4.47 14.60
N PHE A 28 6.41 -4.69 13.45
CA PHE A 28 5.89 -5.49 12.34
C PHE A 28 4.59 -5.03 11.63
N PRO A 29 4.12 -3.76 11.72
CA PRO A 29 2.91 -3.36 11.00
C PRO A 29 3.02 -3.59 9.48
N ASP A 30 4.17 -3.26 8.87
CA ASP A 30 4.37 -3.42 7.43
C ASP A 30 4.43 -4.90 7.06
N PHE A 31 5.13 -5.71 7.85
CA PHE A 31 5.17 -7.16 7.69
C PHE A 31 3.77 -7.77 7.63
N PHE A 32 2.92 -7.47 8.62
CA PHE A 32 1.54 -7.95 8.63
C PHE A 32 0.75 -7.42 7.44
N GLY A 33 0.92 -6.14 7.10
CA GLY A 33 0.24 -5.52 5.97
C GLY A 33 0.53 -6.21 4.64
N TYR A 34 1.80 -6.51 4.34
CA TYR A 34 2.19 -7.23 3.13
C TYR A 34 1.72 -8.69 3.12
N MET A 35 1.64 -9.36 4.28
CA MET A 35 1.03 -10.70 4.37
C MET A 35 -0.47 -10.67 4.02
N PHE A 36 -1.20 -9.67 4.54
CA PHE A 36 -2.61 -9.48 4.20
C PHE A 36 -2.79 -9.20 2.70
N PHE A 37 -1.90 -8.43 2.08
CA PHE A 37 -1.89 -8.23 0.64
C PHE A 37 -1.66 -9.53 -0.13
N ALA A 38 -0.63 -10.30 0.22
CA ALA A 38 -0.33 -11.58 -0.44
C ALA A 38 -1.52 -12.55 -0.36
N TYR A 39 -2.16 -12.62 0.81
CA TYR A 39 -3.34 -13.44 1.03
C TYR A 39 -4.58 -12.93 0.27
N GLY A 40 -4.83 -11.63 0.29
CA GLY A 40 -5.92 -11.01 -0.46
C GLY A 40 -5.80 -11.22 -1.97
N ILE A 41 -4.59 -11.05 -2.51
CA ILE A 41 -4.30 -11.34 -3.92
C ILE A 41 -4.53 -12.83 -4.22
N HIS A 42 -4.11 -13.74 -3.34
CA HIS A 42 -4.34 -15.17 -3.53
C HIS A 42 -5.83 -15.53 -3.68
N LEU A 43 -6.73 -14.81 -2.99
CA LEU A 43 -8.17 -15.00 -3.05
C LEU A 43 -8.85 -14.41 -4.29
N LEU A 44 -8.19 -13.54 -5.06
CA LEU A 44 -8.76 -12.92 -6.26
C LEU A 44 -8.99 -13.94 -7.40
N PRO A 45 -10.03 -13.76 -8.24
CA PRO A 45 -10.27 -14.62 -9.41
C PRO A 45 -9.17 -14.50 -10.49
N THR A 46 -9.13 -15.48 -11.40
CA THR A 46 -7.88 -15.96 -12.02
C THR A 46 -7.36 -15.14 -13.20
N PHE A 47 -6.14 -14.59 -13.05
CA PHE A 47 -5.18 -14.34 -14.15
C PHE A 47 -3.80 -14.88 -13.75
N ARG A 48 -3.40 -16.04 -14.29
CA ARG A 48 -2.30 -16.85 -13.71
C ARG A 48 -0.97 -16.10 -13.58
N LYS A 49 -0.51 -15.40 -14.62
CA LYS A 49 0.82 -14.77 -14.61
C LYS A 49 0.84 -13.51 -13.74
N LEU A 50 0.00 -12.52 -14.02
CA LEU A 50 0.02 -11.24 -13.28
C LEU A 50 -0.28 -11.44 -11.79
N LYS A 51 -1.28 -12.27 -11.45
CA LYS A 51 -1.58 -12.63 -10.05
C LYS A 51 -0.38 -13.24 -9.33
N TYR A 52 0.36 -14.14 -9.99
CA TYR A 52 1.54 -14.78 -9.42
C TYR A 52 2.65 -13.77 -9.15
N TRP A 53 2.94 -12.89 -10.11
CA TRP A 53 3.93 -11.83 -9.96
C TRP A 53 3.57 -10.85 -8.84
N THR A 54 2.34 -10.31 -8.84
CA THR A 54 1.90 -9.35 -7.81
C THR A 54 1.91 -10.00 -6.41
N ARG A 55 1.48 -11.26 -6.29
CA ARG A 55 1.53 -11.99 -5.01
C ARG A 55 2.96 -12.21 -4.53
N ASN A 56 3.85 -12.64 -5.42
CA ASN A 56 5.24 -12.87 -5.05
C ASN A 56 5.95 -11.56 -4.68
N PHE A 57 5.60 -10.45 -5.34
CA PHE A 57 6.10 -9.14 -4.94
C PHE A 57 5.64 -8.77 -3.53
N ALA A 58 4.37 -9.03 -3.16
CA ALA A 58 3.92 -8.86 -1.78
C ALA A 58 4.73 -9.72 -0.78
N ILE A 59 5.06 -10.98 -1.13
CA ILE A 59 5.88 -11.85 -0.29
C ILE A 59 7.30 -11.31 -0.12
N VAL A 60 7.91 -10.80 -1.20
CA VAL A 60 9.23 -10.15 -1.14
C VAL A 60 9.17 -8.92 -0.23
N LEU A 61 8.12 -8.10 -0.35
CA LEU A 61 7.90 -6.95 0.52
C LEU A 61 7.74 -7.34 1.99
N THR A 62 7.02 -8.43 2.30
CA THR A 62 6.95 -8.99 3.65
C THR A 62 8.34 -9.31 4.22
N VAL A 63 9.20 -9.96 3.45
CA VAL A 63 10.55 -10.31 3.92
C VAL A 63 11.41 -9.07 4.09
N LEU A 64 11.36 -8.12 3.14
CA LEU A 64 12.12 -6.88 3.23
C LEU A 64 11.66 -6.01 4.39
N SER A 65 10.35 -5.87 4.61
CA SER A 65 9.82 -5.10 5.73
C SER A 65 10.24 -5.69 7.07
N PHE A 66 10.20 -7.01 7.20
CA PHE A 66 10.68 -7.70 8.40
C PHE A 66 12.14 -7.36 8.73
N ILE A 67 13.01 -7.36 7.71
CA ILE A 67 14.43 -7.03 7.89
C ILE A 67 14.60 -5.57 8.34
N VAL A 68 13.90 -4.63 7.70
CA VAL A 68 13.98 -3.20 8.04
C VAL A 68 13.42 -2.92 9.43
N GLU A 69 12.28 -3.50 9.79
CA GLU A 69 11.66 -3.35 11.12
C GLU A 69 12.54 -3.98 12.21
N LEU A 70 13.20 -5.12 11.92
CA LEU A 70 14.12 -5.75 12.86
C LEU A 70 15.41 -4.94 13.05
N ASP A 71 15.97 -4.34 11.99
CA ASP A 71 17.11 -3.41 12.06
C ASP A 71 16.77 -2.16 12.91
N GLN A 72 15.56 -1.61 12.76
CA GLN A 72 15.08 -0.50 13.59
C GLN A 72 14.90 -0.93 15.05
N TRP A 73 14.33 -2.12 15.29
CA TRP A 73 14.05 -2.60 16.63
C TRP A 73 15.32 -2.94 17.42
N THR A 74 16.32 -3.54 16.75
CA THR A 74 17.62 -3.87 17.36
C THR A 74 18.53 -2.65 17.51
N GLY A 75 18.15 -1.50 16.94
CA GLY A 75 18.90 -0.24 17.03
C GLY A 75 20.19 -0.23 16.22
N THR A 76 20.42 -1.22 15.36
CA THR A 76 21.63 -1.32 14.53
C THR A 76 21.69 -0.26 13.44
N LEU A 77 20.55 0.28 13.00
CA LEU A 77 20.40 1.38 12.03
C LEU A 77 21.22 1.17 10.74
N LEU A 78 21.49 -0.08 10.35
CA LEU A 78 22.30 -0.42 9.16
C LEU A 78 21.65 0.05 7.86
N LEU A 79 20.31 0.00 7.78
CA LEU A 79 19.54 0.48 6.63
C LEU A 79 19.01 1.90 6.86
N GLY A 80 18.86 2.31 8.11
CA GLY A 80 18.46 3.67 8.51
C GLY A 80 17.24 4.20 7.76
N GLN A 81 17.27 5.49 7.42
CA GLN A 81 16.19 6.15 6.67
C GLN A 81 16.09 5.69 5.20
N ILE A 82 17.18 5.18 4.63
CA ILE A 82 17.22 4.71 3.23
C ILE A 82 16.34 3.47 3.07
N GLY A 83 16.39 2.54 4.03
CA GLY A 83 15.52 1.35 4.01
C GLY A 83 14.04 1.70 4.00
N VAL A 84 13.65 2.71 4.77
CA VAL A 84 12.25 3.19 4.84
C VAL A 84 11.82 3.82 3.52
N GLN A 85 12.64 4.71 2.94
CA GLN A 85 12.36 5.31 1.63
C GLN A 85 12.27 4.27 0.52
N LEU A 86 13.14 3.25 0.55
CA LEU A 86 13.11 2.14 -0.39
C LEU A 86 11.81 1.34 -0.26
N LEU A 87 11.39 0.99 0.95
CA LEU A 87 10.12 0.29 1.18
C LEU A 87 8.92 1.11 0.69
N GLN A 88 8.91 2.41 0.95
CA GLN A 88 7.86 3.31 0.46
C GLN A 88 7.81 3.34 -1.08
N PHE A 89 8.98 3.41 -1.74
CA PHE A 89 9.04 3.34 -3.20
C PHE A 89 8.55 2.00 -3.73
N LEU A 90 8.98 0.88 -3.12
CA LEU A 90 8.55 -0.46 -3.51
C LEU A 90 7.04 -0.66 -3.25
N LEU A 91 6.47 -0.07 -2.21
CA LEU A 91 5.03 -0.03 -1.97
C LEU A 91 4.29 0.64 -3.14
N ILE A 92 4.78 1.80 -3.60
CA ILE A 92 4.18 2.50 -4.75
C ILE A 92 4.22 1.62 -6.00
N LEU A 93 5.35 0.97 -6.29
CA LEU A 93 5.47 0.03 -7.40
C LEU A 93 4.54 -1.17 -7.24
N PHE A 94 4.43 -1.73 -6.03
CA PHE A 94 3.52 -2.83 -5.73
C PHE A 94 2.06 -2.43 -5.95
N MET A 95 1.66 -1.25 -5.47
CA MET A 95 0.30 -0.74 -5.64
C MET A 95 -0.04 -0.52 -7.12
N TYR A 96 0.92 -0.08 -7.93
CA TYR A 96 0.76 -0.06 -9.39
C TYR A 96 0.39 -1.46 -9.93
N PHE A 97 1.17 -2.50 -9.60
CA PHE A 97 0.87 -3.86 -10.04
C PHE A 97 -0.44 -4.41 -9.50
N LEU A 98 -0.80 -4.05 -8.26
CA LEU A 98 -2.08 -4.41 -7.66
C LEU A 98 -3.25 -3.79 -8.42
N PHE A 99 -3.18 -2.50 -8.75
CA PHE A 99 -4.22 -1.84 -9.56
C PHE A 99 -4.31 -2.41 -10.97
N GLN A 100 -3.19 -2.72 -11.61
CA GLN A 100 -3.19 -3.39 -12.92
C GLN A 100 -3.88 -4.76 -12.84
N LEU A 101 -3.60 -5.53 -11.79
CA LEU A 101 -4.28 -6.80 -11.55
C LEU A 101 -5.78 -6.62 -11.33
N LEU A 102 -6.18 -5.62 -10.54
CA LEU A 102 -7.59 -5.35 -10.25
C LEU A 102 -8.36 -4.89 -11.50
N LEU A 103 -7.78 -4.03 -12.33
CA LEU A 103 -8.35 -3.63 -13.62
C LEU A 103 -8.60 -4.83 -14.53
N HIS A 104 -7.65 -5.76 -14.56
CA HIS A 104 -7.75 -6.94 -15.41
C HIS A 104 -8.85 -7.91 -14.94
N ILE A 105 -9.15 -7.94 -13.64
CA ILE A 105 -10.15 -8.82 -13.03
C ILE A 105 -11.57 -8.29 -13.18
N HIS A 106 -11.75 -7.00 -13.42
CA HIS A 106 -13.08 -6.40 -13.51
C HIS A 106 -13.69 -6.60 -14.89
N GLU A 107 -14.68 -7.49 -14.98
CA GLU A 107 -15.44 -7.69 -16.21
C GLU A 107 -16.54 -6.62 -16.40
N ASN A 108 -16.91 -5.90 -15.34
CA ASN A 108 -17.89 -4.81 -15.41
C ASN A 108 -17.22 -3.46 -15.69
N LYS A 109 -17.48 -2.92 -16.89
CA LYS A 109 -16.97 -1.63 -17.37
C LYS A 109 -17.16 -0.46 -16.39
N ALA A 110 -18.27 -0.41 -15.65
CA ALA A 110 -18.51 0.67 -14.71
C ALA A 110 -17.59 0.58 -13.48
N PHE A 111 -17.32 -0.65 -13.01
CA PHE A 111 -16.40 -0.87 -11.88
C PHE A 111 -14.95 -0.71 -12.34
N GLU A 112 -14.60 -1.19 -13.53
CA GLU A 112 -13.30 -0.98 -14.18
C GLU A 112 -12.96 0.51 -14.31
N ALA A 113 -13.90 1.35 -14.80
CA ALA A 113 -13.70 2.79 -14.92
C ALA A 113 -13.44 3.46 -13.55
N LYS A 114 -14.15 3.01 -12.51
CA LYS A 114 -13.91 3.47 -11.13
C LYS A 114 -12.52 3.06 -10.63
N THR A 115 -12.11 1.83 -10.90
CA THR A 115 -10.76 1.32 -10.58
C THR A 115 -9.70 2.14 -11.28
N PHE A 116 -9.87 2.44 -12.57
CA PHE A 116 -8.91 3.21 -13.37
C PHE A 116 -8.76 4.64 -12.84
N ARG A 117 -9.87 5.32 -12.54
CA ARG A 117 -9.84 6.66 -11.94
C ARG A 117 -9.18 6.65 -10.57
N THR A 118 -9.49 5.64 -9.75
CA THR A 118 -8.88 5.52 -8.42
C THR A 118 -7.37 5.27 -8.52
N TYR A 119 -6.96 4.38 -9.42
CA TYR A 119 -5.57 4.11 -9.74
C TYR A 119 -4.81 5.38 -10.10
N GLN A 120 -5.32 6.18 -11.05
CA GLN A 120 -4.64 7.40 -11.49
C GLN A 120 -4.47 8.42 -10.36
N ILE A 121 -5.51 8.65 -9.56
CA ILE A 121 -5.45 9.61 -8.46
C ILE A 121 -4.53 9.08 -7.36
N TYR A 122 -4.68 7.81 -6.97
CA TYR A 122 -3.84 7.17 -5.95
C TYR A 122 -2.35 7.25 -6.32
N MET A 123 -1.99 6.84 -7.53
CA MET A 123 -0.59 6.84 -7.98
C MET A 123 -0.02 8.26 -8.03
N THR A 124 -0.79 9.22 -8.55
CA THR A 124 -0.36 10.63 -8.59
C THR A 124 -0.08 11.15 -7.18
N LEU A 125 -1.00 10.95 -6.23
CA LEU A 125 -0.83 11.42 -4.86
C LEU A 125 0.38 10.78 -4.17
N MET A 126 0.53 9.46 -4.29
CA MET A 126 1.65 8.73 -3.67
C MET A 126 2.99 9.14 -4.28
N LEU A 127 3.09 9.29 -5.60
CA LEU A 127 4.32 9.73 -6.28
C LEU A 127 4.65 11.18 -5.94
N CYS A 128 3.68 12.09 -5.94
CA CYS A 128 3.89 13.48 -5.53
C CYS A 128 4.39 13.55 -4.08
N GLY A 129 3.77 12.82 -3.15
CA GLY A 129 4.22 12.75 -1.76
C GLY A 129 5.65 12.21 -1.65
N PHE A 130 5.96 11.11 -2.34
CA PHE A 130 7.29 10.52 -2.36
C PHE A 130 8.36 11.49 -2.89
N VAL A 131 8.08 12.20 -3.99
CA VAL A 131 9.00 13.20 -4.57
C VAL A 131 9.22 14.34 -3.58
N ILE A 132 8.15 14.92 -3.01
CA ILE A 132 8.27 16.00 -2.02
C ILE A 132 9.15 15.56 -0.84
N GLN A 133 8.92 14.36 -0.31
CA GLN A 133 9.69 13.82 0.81
C GLN A 133 11.17 13.58 0.46
N SER A 134 11.45 13.14 -0.76
CA SER A 134 12.83 12.91 -1.23
C SER A 134 13.64 14.20 -1.33
N PHE A 135 13.00 15.32 -1.70
CA PHE A 135 13.67 16.61 -1.81
C PHE A 135 13.63 17.43 -0.51
N ALA A 136 12.76 17.09 0.45
CA ALA A 136 12.62 17.82 1.71
C ALA A 136 13.92 17.88 2.54
N ILE A 137 14.82 16.91 2.38
CA ILE A 137 16.11 16.87 3.09
C ILE A 137 17.04 18.03 2.73
N ASN A 138 16.82 18.68 1.59
CA ASN A 138 17.63 19.79 1.10
C ASN A 138 17.05 21.16 1.48
N LEU A 139 15.97 21.20 2.26
CA LEU A 139 15.28 22.43 2.66
C LEU A 139 15.66 22.84 4.08
N ASP A 140 15.56 24.14 4.37
CA ASP A 140 15.66 24.65 5.74
C ASP A 140 14.59 24.02 6.65
N ALA A 141 14.86 23.90 7.94
CA ALA A 141 14.02 23.15 8.90
C ALA A 141 12.51 23.47 8.82
N ASN A 142 12.13 24.76 8.75
CA ASN A 142 10.73 25.17 8.64
C ASN A 142 10.10 24.70 7.31
N MET A 143 10.83 24.82 6.21
CA MET A 143 10.36 24.40 4.89
C MET A 143 10.33 22.87 4.75
N GLN A 144 11.29 22.19 5.39
CA GLN A 144 11.33 20.73 5.50
C GLN A 144 10.09 20.20 6.24
N GLU A 145 9.72 20.78 7.38
CA GLU A 145 8.53 20.37 8.13
C GLU A 145 7.25 20.54 7.30
N VAL A 146 7.10 21.68 6.61
CA VAL A 146 5.96 21.94 5.71
C VAL A 146 5.92 20.93 4.56
N ALA A 147 7.06 20.62 3.94
CA ALA A 147 7.16 19.64 2.87
C ALA A 147 6.79 18.22 3.35
N LEU A 148 7.31 17.78 4.49
CA LEU A 148 7.00 16.48 5.09
C LEU A 148 5.51 16.38 5.44
N THR A 149 4.95 17.41 6.06
CA THR A 149 3.51 17.48 6.39
C THR A 149 2.65 17.39 5.13
N THR A 150 3.03 18.11 4.07
CA THR A 150 2.32 18.07 2.78
C THR A 150 2.38 16.67 2.16
N SER A 151 3.53 16.01 2.19
CA SER A 151 3.67 14.63 1.71
C SER A 151 2.76 13.66 2.47
N ILE A 152 2.75 13.73 3.80
CA ILE A 152 1.90 12.89 4.65
C ILE A 152 0.41 13.10 4.32
N LEU A 153 -0.01 14.35 4.13
CA LEU A 153 -1.39 14.66 3.75
C LEU A 153 -1.78 14.04 2.39
N LEU A 154 -0.89 14.09 1.39
CA LEU A 154 -1.14 13.46 0.09
C LEU A 154 -1.29 11.94 0.22
N GLN A 155 -0.42 11.31 1.01
CA GLN A 155 -0.48 9.86 1.26
C GLN A 155 -1.74 9.47 2.04
N LEU A 156 -2.18 10.28 3.00
CA LEU A 156 -3.42 10.07 3.73
C LEU A 156 -4.64 10.14 2.80
N ILE A 157 -4.68 11.09 1.87
CA ILE A 157 -5.74 11.17 0.85
C ILE A 157 -5.74 9.90 -0.02
N ALA A 158 -4.56 9.44 -0.45
CA ALA A 158 -4.41 8.22 -1.23
C ALA A 158 -4.91 6.98 -0.45
N PHE A 159 -4.57 6.88 0.83
CA PHE A 159 -5.05 5.84 1.74
C PHE A 159 -6.59 5.83 1.84
N ILE A 160 -7.20 6.99 2.08
CA ILE A 160 -8.65 7.15 2.16
C ILE A 160 -9.32 6.71 0.85
N LEU A 161 -8.76 7.11 -0.30
CA LEU A 161 -9.27 6.70 -1.62
C LEU A 161 -9.24 5.18 -1.79
N PHE A 162 -8.14 4.52 -1.40
CA PHE A 162 -8.03 3.07 -1.49
C PHE A 162 -9.01 2.35 -0.58
N ILE A 163 -9.27 2.87 0.63
CA ILE A 163 -10.30 2.33 1.54
C ILE A 163 -11.68 2.38 0.89
N PHE A 164 -12.08 3.53 0.36
CA PHE A 164 -13.39 3.68 -0.29
C PHE A 164 -13.53 2.78 -1.51
N TYR A 165 -12.43 2.58 -2.24
CA TYR A 165 -12.37 1.64 -3.33
C TYR A 165 -12.56 0.19 -2.85
N CYS A 166 -11.81 -0.28 -1.85
CA CYS A 166 -11.96 -1.64 -1.31
C CYS A 166 -13.36 -1.89 -0.76
N ARG A 167 -13.95 -0.93 -0.05
CA ARG A 167 -15.36 -1.01 0.41
C ARG A 167 -16.35 -1.18 -0.75
N SER A 168 -16.09 -0.51 -1.87
CA SER A 168 -16.90 -0.66 -3.08
C SER A 168 -16.70 -2.04 -3.72
N GLY A 169 -15.44 -2.52 -3.76
CA GLY A 169 -15.08 -3.85 -4.25
C GLY A 169 -15.71 -4.99 -3.45
N THR A 170 -15.71 -4.90 -2.12
CA THR A 170 -16.43 -5.84 -1.24
C THR A 170 -17.91 -5.94 -1.60
N LYS A 171 -18.59 -4.80 -1.79
CA LYS A 171 -20.02 -4.77 -2.15
C LYS A 171 -20.25 -5.44 -3.51
N TYR A 172 -19.42 -5.11 -4.49
CA TYR A 172 -19.49 -5.67 -5.85
C TYR A 172 -19.22 -7.19 -5.87
N PHE A 173 -18.19 -7.64 -5.14
CA PHE A 173 -17.82 -9.05 -5.05
C PHE A 173 -18.95 -9.87 -4.41
N LYS A 174 -19.54 -9.38 -3.31
CA LYS A 174 -20.68 -10.03 -2.66
C LYS A 174 -21.91 -10.12 -3.57
N SER A 175 -22.20 -9.09 -4.38
CA SER A 175 -23.37 -9.11 -5.28
C SER A 175 -23.22 -10.08 -6.46
N ASN A 176 -22.00 -10.26 -6.98
CA ASN A 176 -21.76 -11.21 -8.07
C ASN A 176 -21.71 -12.66 -7.61
N LEU A 177 -21.38 -12.91 -6.33
CA LEU A 177 -21.43 -14.25 -5.71
C LEU A 177 -22.84 -14.73 -5.38
N ALA A 178 -23.82 -13.82 -5.34
CA ALA A 178 -25.23 -14.13 -5.07
C ALA A 178 -26.04 -14.41 -6.36
N ARG A 179 -25.38 -14.35 -7.52
CA ARG A 179 -25.92 -14.75 -8.83
C ARG A 179 -25.29 -16.07 -9.24
#